data_AF-A0A166S6G5-F1
#
_entry.id   AF-A0A166S6G5-F1
#
_cell.length_a   1.000
_cell.length_b   1.000
_cell.length_c   1.000
_cell.angle_alpha   90.00
_cell.angle_beta   90.00
_cell.angle_gamma   90.00
#
_symmetry.space_group_name_H-M   'P 1'
#
loop_
_entity.id
_entity.type
_entity.pdbx_description
1 polymer ?
#
loop_
_entity_poly.entity_id
_entity_poly.type
_entity_poly.pdbx_seq_one_letter_code
_entity_poly.pdbx_strand_id
1 'polypeptide(L)' 'MLQGNIDLSSRLKGHRASGTLYFTSVRKAKGEPFTILRFRVRGDDGTVVNIPTNSA' A
#
# COMPACT_ATOMS: atom_id res chain seq x y z
N MET A 1 1.84 -17.87 1.84
CA MET A 1 1.99 -16.45 1.44
C MET A 1 2.34 -15.64 2.68
N LEU A 2 3.33 -14.74 2.62
CA LEU A 2 3.62 -13.82 3.73
C LEU A 2 2.41 -12.91 3.95
N GLN A 3 1.72 -13.08 5.07
CA GLN A 3 0.56 -12.27 5.44
C GLN A 3 1.04 -11.12 6.33
N GLY A 4 1.26 -9.96 5.71
CA GLY A 4 1.54 -8.72 6.45
C GLY A 4 0.25 -8.07 6.94
N ASN A 5 0.36 -7.25 7.98
CA ASN A 5 -0.74 -6.43 8.47
C ASN A 5 -0.86 -5.16 7.62
N ILE A 6 -2.08 -4.61 7.49
CA ILE A 6 -2.26 -3.29 6.90
C ILE A 6 -1.76 -2.27 7.92
N ASP A 7 -0.63 -1.64 7.64
CA ASP A 7 -0.05 -0.59 8.50
C ASP A 7 -0.81 0.72 8.33
N LEU A 8 -1.22 1.04 7.09
CA LEU A 8 -1.96 2.25 6.78
C LEU A 8 -3.02 2.00 5.71
N SER A 9 -4.23 2.48 5.99
CA SER A 9 -5.29 2.64 5.01
C SER A 9 -5.86 4.04 5.10
N SER A 10 -5.92 4.77 3.98
CA SER A 10 -6.47 6.12 3.96
C SER A 10 -7.28 6.39 2.71
N ARG A 11 -8.33 7.20 2.87
CA ARG A 11 -9.18 7.66 1.78
C ARG A 11 -8.47 8.77 1.00
N LEU A 12 -8.42 8.65 -0.31
CA LEU A 12 -7.94 9.66 -1.23
C LEU A 12 -9.10 10.20 -2.06
N LYS A 13 -9.16 11.53 -2.21
CA LYS A 13 -10.03 12.23 -3.16
C LYS A 13 -9.15 12.96 -4.17
N GLY A 14 -9.20 12.51 -5.42
CA GLY A 14 -8.59 13.20 -6.55
C GLY A 14 -9.57 14.16 -7.22
N HIS A 15 -9.10 14.87 -8.25
CA HIS A 15 -9.93 15.81 -9.00
C HIS A 15 -11.10 15.13 -9.76
N ARG A 16 -10.86 13.92 -10.30
CA ARG A 16 -11.85 13.19 -11.13
C ARG A 16 -12.37 11.90 -10.50
N ALA A 17 -11.67 11.37 -9.51
CA ALA A 17 -11.98 10.08 -8.90
C ALA A 17 -11.45 10.01 -7.47
N SER A 18 -11.95 9.04 -6.71
CA SER A 18 -11.52 8.75 -5.34
C SER A 18 -10.94 7.33 -5.26
N GLY A 19 -9.94 7.13 -4.41
CA GLY A 19 -9.29 5.82 -4.18
C GLY A 19 -8.97 5.58 -2.70
N THR A 20 -8.73 4.34 -2.29
CA THR A 20 -8.21 4.01 -0.96
C THR A 20 -6.77 3.59 -1.13
N LEU A 21 -5.87 4.28 -0.45
CA LEU A 21 -4.47 3.90 -0.36
C LEU A 21 -4.33 2.76 0.63
N TYR A 22 -3.60 1.72 0.23
CA TYR A 22 -3.19 0.62 1.09
C TYR A 22 -1.68 0.54 1.11
N PHE A 23 -1.12 0.59 2.32
CA PHE A 23 0.26 0.29 2.62
C PHE A 23 0.31 -0.90 3.59
N THR A 24 1.03 -1.95 3.17
CA THR A 24 1.22 -3.19 3.94
C THR A 24 2.70 -3.49 3.92
N SER A 25 3.27 -3.67 5.11
CA SER A 25 4.64 -4.07 5.32
C SER A 25 4.71 -5.28 6.25
N VAL A 26 5.88 -5.92 6.27
CA VAL A 26 6.20 -7.03 7.14
C VAL A 26 7.62 -6.86 7.66
N ARG A 27 7.83 -7.23 8.92
CA ARG A 27 9.17 -7.46 9.48
C ARG A 27 9.35 -8.94 9.73
N LYS A 28 10.50 -9.50 9.33
CA LYS A 28 10.80 -10.93 9.54
C LYS A 28 11.14 -11.23 11.00
N ALA A 29 11.85 -10.31 11.66
CA ALA A 29 12.22 -10.42 13.08
C ALA A 29 12.27 -9.02 13.73
N LYS A 30 12.37 -8.98 15.06
CA LYS A 30 12.55 -7.73 15.80
C LYS A 30 13.95 -7.17 15.51
N GLY A 31 14.03 -5.92 15.06
CA GLY A 31 15.30 -5.27 14.70
C GLY A 31 15.63 -5.31 13.20
N GLU A 32 14.91 -6.13 12.42
CA GLU A 32 15.09 -6.18 10.96
C GLU A 32 14.32 -5.05 10.25
N PRO A 33 14.80 -4.58 9.08
CA PRO A 33 14.07 -3.62 8.25
C PRO A 33 12.69 -4.13 7.82
N PHE A 34 11.75 -3.20 7.67
CA PHE A 34 10.45 -3.51 7.09
C PHE A 34 10.57 -3.76 5.59
N THR A 35 9.90 -4.80 5.12
CA THR A 35 9.71 -5.09 3.70
C THR A 35 8.30 -4.66 3.29
N ILE A 36 8.19 -3.85 2.24
CA ILE A 36 6.89 -3.44 1.70
C ILE A 36 6.30 -4.59 0.88
N LEU A 37 5.11 -5.07 1.27
CA LEU A 37 4.36 -6.10 0.53
C LEU A 37 3.35 -5.48 -0.44
N ARG A 38 2.80 -4.33 -0.08
CA ARG A 38 1.80 -3.64 -0.88
C ARG A 38 1.93 -2.15 -0.69
N PHE A 39 2.04 -1.46 -1.80
CA PHE A 39 1.83 -0.03 -1.86
C PHE A 39 0.98 0.25 -3.09
N ARG A 40 -0.32 0.48 -2.90
CA ARG A 40 -1.26 0.63 -4.02
C ARG A 40 -2.45 1.50 -3.65
N VAL A 41 -3.02 2.14 -4.66
CA VAL A 41 -4.34 2.76 -4.59
C VAL A 41 -5.36 1.84 -5.25
N ARG A 42 -6.49 1.60 -4.58
CA ARG A 42 -7.67 0.99 -5.19
C ARG A 42 -8.72 2.08 -5.40
N GLY A 43 -9.00 2.42 -6.65
CA GLY A 43 -10.09 3.32 -7.04
C GLY A 43 -11.45 2.74 -6.64
N ASP A 44 -12.43 3.63 -6.44
CA ASP A 44 -13.81 3.23 -6.15
C ASP A 44 -14.49 2.52 -7.34
N ASP A 45 -13.99 2.77 -8.54
CA ASP A 45 -14.32 2.06 -9.78
C ASP A 45 -13.71 0.64 -9.85
N GLY A 46 -12.89 0.26 -8.87
CA GLY A 46 -12.18 -1.01 -8.82
C GLY A 46 -10.79 -0.98 -9.48
N THR A 47 -10.38 0.13 -10.09
CA THR A 47 -9.05 0.28 -10.70
C THR A 47 -7.97 0.11 -9.63
N VAL A 48 -6.90 -0.62 -9.95
CA VAL A 48 -5.78 -0.82 -9.02
C VAL A 48 -4.51 -0.21 -9.61
N VAL A 49 -3.90 0.72 -8.88
CA VAL A 49 -2.64 1.36 -9.25
C VAL A 49 -1.59 0.96 -8.22
N ASN A 50 -0.60 0.17 -8.63
CA ASN A 50 0.55 -0.14 -7.78
C ASN A 50 1.54 1.03 -7.83
N ILE A 51 1.99 1.47 -6.66
CA ILE A 51 2.96 2.55 -6.53
C ILE A 51 4.35 1.90 -6.45
N PRO A 52 5.27 2.24 -7.37
CA PRO A 52 6.63 1.72 -7.32
C PRO A 52 7.34 2.20 -6.06
N THR A 53 8.05 1.28 -5.40
CA THR A 53 8.78 1.56 -4.15
C THR A 53 10.25 1.90 -4.39
N ASN A 54 10.69 1.93 -5.65
CA ASN A 54 12.06 2.30 -5.98
C ASN A 54 12.12 3.82 -6.13
N SER A 55 12.69 4.49 -5.14
CA SER A 55 13.21 5.84 -5.32
C SER A 55 14.48 5.70 -6.17
N ALA A 56 14.43 6.16 -7.43
CA ALA A 56 15.66 6.39 -8.19
C ALA A 56 16.49 7.49 -7.51
#